data_AF-A0A1M4SM97-F1
#
_entry.id   AF-A0A1M4SM97-F1
#
_cell.length_a   1.000
_cell.length_b   1.000
_cell.length_c   1.000
_cell.angle_alpha   90.00
_cell.angle_beta   90.00
_cell.angle_gamma   90.00
#
_symmetry.space_group_name_H-M   'P 1'
#
loop_
_entity.id
_entity.type
_entity.pdbx_description
1 polymer ?
#
loop_
_entity_poly.entity_id
_entity_poly.type
_entity_poly.pdbx_seq_one_letter_code
_entity_poly.pdbx_strand_id
1 'polypeptide(L)'
;MRNKNIQTEVDAWFLYQKLAEHEPDATIAKVFRQMSEIEKSHAEAFVKQENMSAEDLTRPSWRAKTLNTIGKIFGYDYVLGVLMDTEKSIANAVITTKRKNKQKITGSEASHVNILRTILEKETKVTGTQLSKFESRHRSVGGNAIRAAVLGGNDGLVSNFSLVMGIAGATAGQQGVLLAGLAGLLAGALSMSLGEWISVKSSQELYENQMQIEMEELETNPEGEMKELALIYMAKGIPEDQAQQMAADIMKNKSHAHEILIKEELGINAEELKGSAVEAAVYSFILFAIGAIIPVLPFIFTSGMKAVLISVLASAVGLFLIGAAITLFTGKNVWYSGLRQVMFGLAAAAITFGIGKLIGVSIAG
;
A
#
# COMPACT_ATOMS: atom_id res chain seq x y z
N MET A 1 -27.08 2.36 12.96
CA MET A 1 -26.47 3.68 12.68
C MET A 1 -26.13 4.47 13.95
N ARG A 2 -26.94 4.37 15.03
CA ARG A 2 -26.84 5.15 16.28
C ARG A 2 -25.50 5.12 17.08
N ASN A 3 -24.75 4.02 17.03
CA ASN A 3 -23.51 3.82 17.81
C ASN A 3 -22.21 4.13 17.03
N LYS A 4 -22.33 4.46 15.73
CA LYS A 4 -21.15 4.59 14.85
C LYS A 4 -20.42 5.91 15.06
N ASN A 5 -21.15 7.01 15.25
CA ASN A 5 -20.57 8.34 15.44
C ASN A 5 -19.81 8.42 16.77
N ILE A 6 -20.42 7.95 17.87
CA ILE A 6 -19.75 7.87 19.19
C ILE A 6 -18.46 7.05 19.10
N GLN A 7 -18.51 5.88 18.43
CA GLN A 7 -17.32 5.05 18.27
C GLN A 7 -16.22 5.73 17.46
N THR A 8 -16.58 6.50 16.42
CA THR A 8 -15.62 7.26 15.62
C THR A 8 -14.90 8.31 16.46
N GLU A 9 -15.63 9.08 17.28
CA GLU A 9 -15.03 10.08 18.18
C GLU A 9 -14.13 9.44 19.24
N VAL A 10 -14.57 8.32 19.84
CA VAL A 10 -13.77 7.56 20.82
C VAL A 10 -12.49 7.00 20.20
N ASP A 11 -12.57 6.49 18.96
CA ASP A 11 -11.41 5.97 18.24
C ASP A 11 -10.42 7.09 17.90
N ALA A 12 -10.92 8.25 17.44
CA ALA A 12 -10.09 9.42 17.14
C ALA A 12 -9.41 9.97 18.41
N TRP A 13 -10.16 10.13 19.51
CA TRP A 13 -9.64 10.48 20.83
C TRP A 13 -8.47 9.59 21.24
N PHE A 14 -8.66 8.26 21.19
CA PHE A 14 -7.63 7.30 21.55
C PHE A 14 -6.39 7.41 20.66
N LEU A 15 -6.56 7.55 19.34
CA LEU A 15 -5.43 7.61 18.41
C LEU A 15 -4.65 8.93 18.51
N TYR A 16 -5.33 10.08 18.71
CA TYR A 16 -4.66 11.35 18.98
C TYR A 16 -3.88 11.33 20.30
N GLN A 17 -4.41 10.68 21.33
CA GLN A 17 -3.66 10.48 22.57
C GLN A 17 -2.39 9.68 22.33
N LYS A 18 -2.45 8.63 21.50
CA LYS A 18 -1.28 7.80 21.18
C LYS A 18 -0.26 8.52 20.31
N LEU A 19 -0.70 9.33 19.35
CA LEU A 19 0.17 10.24 18.59
C LEU A 19 0.90 11.20 19.53
N ALA A 20 0.19 11.86 20.44
CA ALA A 20 0.79 12.79 21.41
C ALA A 20 1.80 12.16 22.37
N GLU A 21 1.62 10.89 22.74
CA GLU A 21 2.54 10.15 23.61
C GLU A 21 3.86 9.80 22.91
N HIS A 22 3.86 9.66 21.59
CA HIS A 22 4.99 9.17 20.80
C HIS A 22 5.58 10.23 19.85
N GLU A 23 5.05 11.45 19.87
CA GLU A 23 5.52 12.58 19.07
C GLU A 23 6.76 13.23 19.74
N PRO A 24 7.93 13.25 19.07
CA PRO A 24 9.14 13.88 19.60
C PRO A 24 9.07 15.42 19.69
N ASP A 25 8.36 16.11 18.80
CA ASP A 25 8.21 17.57 18.86
C ASP A 25 7.18 17.95 19.92
N ALA A 26 7.63 18.56 21.02
CA ALA A 26 6.76 18.99 22.12
C ALA A 26 5.61 19.92 21.69
N THR A 27 5.79 20.69 20.62
CA THR A 27 4.77 21.57 20.05
C THR A 27 3.70 20.77 19.34
N ILE A 28 4.10 19.82 18.48
CA ILE A 28 3.18 18.95 17.73
C ILE A 28 2.45 18.01 18.70
N ALA A 29 3.16 17.45 19.69
CA ALA A 29 2.58 16.63 20.74
C ALA A 29 1.50 17.40 21.52
N LYS A 30 1.70 18.70 21.79
CA LYS A 30 0.70 19.54 22.44
C LYS A 30 -0.55 19.72 21.56
N VAL A 31 -0.38 19.88 20.25
CA VAL A 31 -1.51 19.97 19.30
C VAL A 31 -2.31 18.67 19.29
N PHE A 32 -1.65 17.51 19.21
CA PHE A 32 -2.36 16.22 19.28
C PHE A 32 -3.09 16.00 20.60
N ARG A 33 -2.54 16.45 21.75
CA ARG A 33 -3.28 16.43 23.02
C ARG A 33 -4.54 17.29 22.97
N GLN A 34 -4.46 18.47 22.37
CA GLN A 34 -5.63 19.36 22.23
C GLN A 34 -6.70 18.73 21.33
N MET A 35 -6.29 18.11 20.21
CA MET A 35 -7.21 17.38 19.33
C MET A 35 -7.87 16.20 20.05
N SER A 36 -7.09 15.41 20.80
CA SER A 36 -7.58 14.34 21.65
C SER A 36 -8.68 14.80 22.62
N GLU A 37 -8.48 15.93 23.31
CA GLU A 37 -9.49 16.47 24.23
C GLU A 37 -10.75 16.98 23.49
N ILE A 38 -10.60 17.51 22.28
CA ILE A 38 -11.74 17.93 21.45
C ILE A 38 -12.61 16.71 21.07
N GLU A 39 -12.02 15.63 20.57
CA GLU A 39 -12.81 14.44 20.19
C GLU A 39 -13.44 13.74 21.38
N LYS A 40 -12.77 13.76 22.53
CA LYS A 40 -13.38 13.31 23.78
C LYS A 40 -14.63 14.14 24.12
N SER A 41 -14.56 15.46 23.96
CA SER A 41 -15.71 16.35 24.19
C SER A 41 -16.86 16.10 23.20
N HIS A 42 -16.56 15.76 21.94
CA HIS A 42 -17.56 15.37 20.95
C HIS A 42 -18.22 14.04 21.33
N ALA A 43 -17.43 13.03 21.72
CA ALA A 43 -17.95 11.74 22.18
C ALA A 43 -18.90 11.92 23.38
N GLU A 44 -18.50 12.73 24.37
CA GLU A 44 -19.33 13.05 25.54
C GLU A 44 -20.61 13.82 25.17
N ALA A 45 -20.55 14.73 24.19
CA ALA A 45 -21.72 15.47 23.72
C ALA A 45 -22.74 14.55 23.03
N PHE A 46 -22.29 13.60 22.21
CA PHE A 46 -23.16 12.61 21.57
C PHE A 46 -23.83 11.69 22.59
N VAL A 47 -23.09 11.24 23.62
CA VAL A 47 -23.62 10.43 24.72
C VAL A 47 -24.73 11.19 25.48
N LYS A 48 -24.52 12.49 25.77
CA LYS A 48 -25.53 13.34 26.42
C LYS A 48 -26.77 13.57 25.55
N GLN A 49 -26.60 13.77 24.24
CA GLN A 49 -27.72 13.99 23.31
C GLN A 49 -28.63 12.75 23.20
N GLU A 50 -28.09 11.56 23.45
CA GLU A 50 -28.82 10.29 23.43
C GLU A 50 -29.36 9.88 24.83
N ASN A 51 -29.32 10.78 25.83
CA ASN A 51 -29.73 10.53 27.23
C ASN A 51 -28.98 9.35 27.91
N MET A 52 -27.72 9.11 27.53
CA MET A 52 -26.85 8.10 28.13
C MET A 52 -25.93 8.73 29.19
N SER A 53 -25.44 7.94 30.15
CA SER A 53 -24.49 8.42 31.18
C SER A 53 -23.10 8.55 30.57
N ALA A 54 -22.28 9.50 31.04
CA ALA A 54 -20.88 9.62 30.62
C ALA A 54 -20.04 8.35 30.92
N GLU A 55 -20.52 7.51 31.84
CA GLU A 55 -19.94 6.20 32.17
C GLU A 55 -20.17 5.15 31.06
N ASP A 56 -21.06 5.42 30.11
CA ASP A 56 -21.38 4.55 28.96
C ASP A 56 -20.48 4.80 27.73
N LEU A 57 -19.43 5.64 27.86
CA LEU A 57 -18.45 5.83 26.80
C LEU A 57 -17.88 4.49 26.35
N THR A 58 -18.05 4.20 25.06
CA THR A 58 -17.57 2.93 24.50
C THR A 58 -16.05 2.86 24.60
N ARG A 59 -15.51 1.64 24.71
CA ARG A 59 -14.06 1.45 24.66
C ARG A 59 -13.55 1.66 23.22
N PRO A 60 -12.27 2.02 23.04
CA PRO A 60 -11.67 2.08 21.71
C PRO A 60 -11.89 0.76 20.96
N SER A 61 -12.26 0.87 19.70
CA SER A 61 -12.60 -0.27 18.85
C SER A 61 -11.38 -1.17 18.65
N TRP A 62 -11.65 -2.40 18.19
CA TRP A 62 -10.57 -3.28 17.78
C TRP A 62 -9.74 -2.66 16.64
N ARG A 63 -10.37 -1.90 15.72
CA ARG A 63 -9.66 -1.18 14.64
C ARG A 63 -8.68 -0.16 15.21
N ALA A 64 -9.11 0.69 16.15
CA ALA A 64 -8.25 1.69 16.77
C ALA A 64 -7.07 1.05 17.54
N LYS A 65 -7.33 -0.04 18.26
CA LYS A 65 -6.27 -0.81 18.95
C LYS A 65 -5.27 -1.41 17.96
N THR A 66 -5.74 -1.95 16.84
CA THR A 66 -4.87 -2.48 15.77
C THR A 66 -4.04 -1.38 15.14
N LEU A 67 -4.61 -0.20 14.86
CA LEU A 67 -3.86 0.96 14.35
C LEU A 67 -2.76 1.40 15.31
N ASN A 68 -3.02 1.42 16.62
CA ASN A 68 -1.98 1.69 17.62
C ASN A 68 -0.88 0.62 17.61
N THR A 69 -1.23 -0.66 17.45
CA THR A 69 -0.22 -1.73 17.32
C THR A 69 0.63 -1.57 16.06
N ILE A 70 0.01 -1.19 14.92
CA ILE A 70 0.73 -0.86 13.69
C ILE A 70 1.65 0.34 13.91
N GLY A 71 1.18 1.39 14.58
CA GLY A 71 1.99 2.56 14.93
C GLY A 71 3.24 2.23 15.75
N LYS A 72 3.13 1.29 16.70
CA LYS A 72 4.29 0.81 17.48
C LYS A 72 5.34 0.07 16.65
N ILE A 73 4.93 -0.57 15.55
CA ILE A 73 5.81 -1.40 14.72
C ILE A 73 6.39 -0.59 13.55
N PHE A 74 5.57 0.24 12.92
CA PHE A 74 5.89 0.92 11.66
C PHE A 74 6.06 2.43 11.78
N GLY A 75 5.85 2.99 12.97
CA GLY A 75 5.86 4.44 13.21
C GLY A 75 4.45 5.05 13.19
N TYR A 76 4.27 6.12 13.96
CA TYR A 76 2.97 6.77 14.13
C TYR A 76 2.56 7.67 12.94
N ASP A 77 3.47 7.93 12.00
CA ASP A 77 3.18 8.65 10.74
C ASP A 77 2.12 7.94 9.90
N TYR A 78 2.11 6.60 9.91
CA TYR A 78 1.06 5.81 9.28
C TYR A 78 -0.31 6.04 9.94
N VAL A 79 -0.34 6.10 11.28
CA VAL A 79 -1.57 6.34 12.05
C VAL A 79 -2.09 7.75 11.78
N LEU A 80 -1.19 8.73 11.67
CA LEU A 80 -1.51 10.10 11.27
C LEU A 80 -2.15 10.17 9.88
N GLY A 81 -1.62 9.42 8.91
CA GLY A 81 -2.22 9.32 7.57
C GLY A 81 -3.63 8.72 7.58
N VAL A 82 -3.84 7.65 8.35
CA VAL A 82 -5.17 7.03 8.49
C VAL A 82 -6.17 7.95 9.20
N LEU A 83 -5.72 8.71 10.20
CA LEU A 83 -6.55 9.72 10.86
C LEU A 83 -6.91 10.86 9.91
N MET A 84 -5.97 11.35 9.10
CA MET A 84 -6.23 12.35 8.07
C MET A 84 -7.36 11.92 7.12
N ASP A 85 -7.33 10.67 6.65
CA ASP A 85 -8.39 10.15 5.77
C ASP A 85 -9.75 10.04 6.49
N THR A 86 -9.72 9.70 7.78
CA THR A 86 -10.91 9.64 8.63
C THR A 86 -11.53 11.02 8.81
N GLU A 87 -10.72 12.03 9.15
CA GLU A 87 -11.13 13.43 9.32
C GLU A 87 -11.69 14.02 8.03
N LYS A 88 -11.06 13.73 6.88
CA LYS A 88 -11.58 14.14 5.56
C LYS A 88 -12.95 13.54 5.29
N SER A 89 -13.12 12.25 5.56
CA SER A 89 -14.42 11.57 5.38
C SER A 89 -15.50 12.18 6.26
N ILE A 90 -15.19 12.53 7.51
CA ILE A 90 -16.13 13.16 8.45
C ILE A 90 -16.46 14.58 7.99
N ALA A 91 -15.45 15.39 7.69
CA ALA A 91 -15.61 16.76 7.20
C ALA A 91 -16.51 16.81 5.95
N ASN A 92 -16.25 15.94 4.97
CA ASN A 92 -17.06 15.84 3.76
C ASN A 92 -18.50 15.42 4.08
N ALA A 93 -18.72 14.42 4.94
CA ALA A 93 -20.06 13.99 5.34
C ALA A 93 -20.87 15.12 6.03
N VAL A 94 -20.21 15.89 6.90
CA VAL A 94 -20.84 17.05 7.58
C VAL A 94 -21.15 18.16 6.59
N ILE A 95 -20.21 18.48 5.67
CA ILE A 95 -20.41 19.49 4.63
C ILE A 95 -21.57 19.10 3.71
N THR A 96 -21.63 17.84 3.26
CA THR A 96 -22.72 17.33 2.42
C THR A 96 -24.07 17.40 3.14
N THR A 97 -24.10 17.04 4.43
CA THR A 97 -25.32 17.16 5.25
C THR A 97 -25.77 18.61 5.41
N LYS A 98 -24.84 19.54 5.66
CA LYS A 98 -25.16 20.98 5.75
C LYS A 98 -25.64 21.55 4.42
N ARG A 99 -25.03 21.16 3.29
CA ARG A 99 -25.49 21.54 1.94
C ARG A 99 -26.91 21.05 1.67
N LYS A 100 -27.20 19.77 1.97
CA LYS A 100 -28.54 19.18 1.84
C LYS A 100 -29.59 19.91 2.68
N ASN A 101 -29.20 20.34 3.87
CA ASN A 101 -30.08 21.07 4.80
C ASN A 101 -30.06 22.59 4.61
N LYS A 102 -29.41 23.12 3.56
CA LYS A 102 -29.22 24.56 3.28
C LYS A 102 -28.63 25.35 4.47
N GLN A 103 -27.81 24.69 5.29
CA GLN A 103 -27.12 25.32 6.42
C GLN A 103 -25.81 25.94 5.97
N LYS A 104 -25.44 27.07 6.59
CA LYS A 104 -24.18 27.79 6.28
C LYS A 104 -22.98 26.96 6.73
N ILE A 105 -22.02 26.75 5.81
CA ILE A 105 -20.72 26.14 6.10
C ILE A 105 -19.85 27.21 6.77
N THR A 106 -19.29 26.91 7.94
CA THR A 106 -18.56 27.87 8.77
C THR A 106 -17.04 27.69 8.70
N GLY A 107 -16.55 26.64 8.03
CA GLY A 107 -15.13 26.29 7.92
C GLY A 107 -14.61 25.50 9.12
N SER A 108 -15.36 25.50 10.22
CA SER A 108 -15.09 24.68 11.40
C SER A 108 -15.11 23.18 11.08
N GLU A 109 -15.91 22.77 10.10
CA GLU A 109 -16.08 21.38 9.66
C GLU A 109 -14.78 20.75 9.14
N ALA A 110 -13.83 21.55 8.66
CA ALA A 110 -12.54 21.10 8.13
C ALA A 110 -11.36 21.47 9.05
N SER A 111 -11.61 21.89 10.30
CA SER A 111 -10.55 22.41 11.18
C SER A 111 -9.51 21.35 11.52
N HIS A 112 -9.90 20.12 11.79
CA HIS A 112 -8.98 19.02 12.10
C HIS A 112 -8.12 18.66 10.88
N VAL A 113 -8.75 18.55 9.70
CA VAL A 113 -8.06 18.33 8.42
C VAL A 113 -6.99 19.39 8.16
N ASN A 114 -7.31 20.67 8.39
CA ASN A 114 -6.37 21.77 8.19
C ASN A 114 -5.18 21.73 9.16
N ILE A 115 -5.42 21.40 10.43
CA ILE A 115 -4.38 21.25 11.45
C ILE A 115 -3.44 20.10 11.08
N LEU A 116 -3.99 18.92 10.77
CA LEU A 116 -3.19 17.75 10.40
C LEU A 116 -2.38 17.97 9.12
N ARG A 117 -2.94 18.70 8.15
CA ARG A 117 -2.24 19.01 6.89
C ARG A 117 -1.02 19.88 7.17
N THR A 118 -1.17 20.88 8.03
CA THR A 118 -0.08 21.76 8.44
C THR A 118 1.02 20.99 9.17
N ILE A 119 0.67 19.99 9.98
CA ILE A 119 1.63 19.12 10.67
C ILE A 119 2.39 18.24 9.65
N LEU A 120 1.68 17.58 8.74
CA LEU A 120 2.28 16.73 7.69
C LEU A 120 3.20 17.50 6.74
N GLU A 121 2.84 18.73 6.38
CA GLU A 121 3.66 19.59 5.52
C GLU A 121 4.96 20.03 6.21
N LYS A 122 4.94 20.22 7.53
CA LYS A 122 6.10 20.62 8.35
C LYS A 122 7.06 19.45 8.61
N GLU A 123 6.55 18.22 8.63
CA GLU A 123 7.30 16.96 8.80
C GLU A 123 8.04 16.48 7.53
N THR A 124 8.17 17.32 6.49
CA THR A 124 8.83 16.99 5.22
C THR A 124 10.37 16.87 5.32
N LYS A 125 10.85 16.03 6.24
CA LYS A 125 12.11 15.29 6.19
C LYS A 125 11.83 13.80 6.43
N VAL A 126 11.66 13.07 5.32
CA VAL A 126 11.71 11.59 5.16
C VAL A 126 10.42 10.86 5.63
N THR A 127 9.56 10.39 4.71
CA THR A 127 9.63 8.99 4.22
C THR A 127 9.08 8.86 2.79
N GLY A 128 9.93 8.34 1.89
CA GLY A 128 9.67 8.18 0.45
C GLY A 128 8.71 7.06 0.05
N THR A 129 7.78 6.66 0.92
CA THR A 129 6.78 5.60 0.64
C THR A 129 5.36 6.13 0.46
N GLN A 130 5.08 7.39 0.81
CA GLN A 130 3.81 8.04 0.44
C GLN A 130 3.93 8.97 -0.77
N LEU A 131 5.16 9.32 -1.17
CA LEU A 131 5.42 10.06 -2.41
C LEU A 131 5.17 9.21 -3.67
N SER A 132 5.13 7.87 -3.54
CA SER A 132 4.89 6.98 -4.67
C SER A 132 3.44 7.04 -5.21
N LYS A 133 2.49 7.60 -4.44
CA LYS A 133 1.13 7.88 -4.93
C LYS A 133 1.03 9.17 -5.74
N PHE A 134 2.02 10.07 -5.66
CA PHE A 134 2.09 11.29 -6.48
C PHE A 134 3.08 11.17 -7.65
N GLU A 135 3.90 10.11 -7.71
CA GLU A 135 4.84 9.83 -8.80
C GLU A 135 4.25 9.04 -10.00
N SER A 136 2.94 8.78 -10.07
CA SER A 136 2.37 8.05 -11.22
C SER A 136 2.42 8.83 -12.54
N ARG A 137 2.81 10.12 -12.52
CA ARG A 137 2.69 10.99 -13.68
C ARG A 137 3.77 10.87 -14.76
N HIS A 138 4.84 10.08 -14.59
CA HIS A 138 5.84 9.90 -15.65
C HIS A 138 6.60 8.56 -15.61
N ARG A 139 5.89 7.42 -15.72
CA ARG A 139 6.57 6.15 -16.05
C ARG A 139 5.87 5.46 -17.20
N SER A 140 6.57 5.39 -18.33
CA SER A 140 6.21 4.61 -19.52
C SER A 140 5.71 3.22 -19.14
N VAL A 141 4.59 2.80 -19.72
CA VAL A 141 3.92 1.49 -19.54
C VAL A 141 4.88 0.28 -19.62
N GLY A 142 5.99 0.38 -20.37
CA GLY A 142 7.02 -0.68 -20.42
C GLY A 142 7.89 -0.84 -19.16
N GLY A 143 8.00 0.16 -18.29
CA GLY A 143 8.89 0.16 -17.13
C GLY A 143 8.29 -0.46 -15.86
N ASN A 144 6.96 -0.63 -15.79
CA ASN A 144 6.29 -1.30 -14.68
C ASN A 144 6.23 -2.81 -14.88
N ALA A 145 5.92 -3.28 -16.09
CA ALA A 145 5.91 -4.72 -16.42
C ALA A 145 7.28 -5.37 -16.23
N ILE A 146 8.36 -4.74 -16.72
CA ILE A 146 9.71 -5.30 -16.56
C ILE A 146 10.19 -5.17 -15.10
N ARG A 147 9.80 -4.12 -14.37
CA ARG A 147 10.09 -4.04 -12.92
C ARG A 147 9.40 -5.17 -12.15
N ALA A 148 8.11 -5.40 -12.40
CA ALA A 148 7.35 -6.49 -11.80
C ALA A 148 7.97 -7.86 -12.15
N ALA A 149 8.42 -8.04 -13.39
CA ALA A 149 9.10 -9.24 -13.83
C ALA A 149 10.40 -9.53 -13.07
N VAL A 150 11.23 -8.50 -12.91
CA VAL A 150 12.51 -8.61 -12.19
C VAL A 150 12.28 -8.84 -10.70
N LEU A 151 11.21 -8.27 -10.11
CA LEU A 151 10.81 -8.52 -8.73
C LEU A 151 10.31 -9.95 -8.53
N GLY A 152 9.44 -10.46 -9.43
CA GLY A 152 8.94 -11.84 -9.34
C GLY A 152 10.05 -12.89 -9.47
N GLY A 153 10.96 -12.71 -10.43
CA GLY A 153 12.14 -13.57 -10.56
C GLY A 153 13.05 -13.49 -9.33
N ASN A 154 13.22 -12.30 -8.75
CA ASN A 154 14.00 -12.14 -7.53
C ASN A 154 13.38 -12.89 -6.35
N ASP A 155 12.08 -12.70 -6.13
CA ASP A 155 11.36 -13.29 -5.00
C ASP A 155 11.36 -14.81 -5.10
N GLY A 156 11.15 -15.37 -6.29
CA GLY A 156 11.27 -16.80 -6.55
C GLY A 156 12.67 -17.32 -6.24
N LEU A 157 13.71 -16.64 -6.72
CA LEU A 157 15.10 -17.03 -6.50
C LEU A 157 15.46 -17.00 -5.02
N VAL A 158 15.25 -15.87 -4.33
CA VAL A 158 15.66 -15.70 -2.92
C VAL A 158 14.88 -16.63 -2.00
N SER A 159 13.55 -16.72 -2.15
CA SER A 159 12.71 -17.53 -1.28
C SER A 159 13.03 -19.01 -1.41
N ASN A 160 13.10 -19.52 -2.63
CA ASN A 160 13.34 -20.95 -2.85
C ASN A 160 14.81 -21.32 -2.60
N PHE A 161 15.77 -20.43 -2.86
CA PHE A 161 17.16 -20.63 -2.48
C PHE A 161 17.29 -20.78 -0.96
N SER A 162 16.65 -19.91 -0.19
CA SER A 162 16.65 -19.98 1.27
C SER A 162 16.03 -21.28 1.79
N LEU A 163 14.91 -21.72 1.21
CA LEU A 163 14.25 -22.99 1.54
C LEU A 163 15.16 -24.19 1.26
N VAL A 164 15.70 -24.28 0.04
CA VAL A 164 16.57 -25.37 -0.42
C VAL A 164 17.82 -25.46 0.46
N MET A 165 18.43 -24.33 0.81
CA MET A 165 19.59 -24.29 1.72
C MET A 165 19.24 -24.74 3.13
N GLY A 166 18.06 -24.38 3.65
CA GLY A 166 17.60 -24.88 4.95
C GLY A 166 17.45 -26.40 4.99
N ILE A 167 16.83 -27.00 3.97
CA ILE A 167 16.65 -28.46 3.90
C ILE A 167 17.98 -29.18 3.65
N ALA A 168 18.87 -28.60 2.84
CA ALA A 168 20.21 -29.11 2.61
C ALA A 168 21.10 -29.03 3.86
N GLY A 169 20.86 -28.05 4.75
CA GLY A 169 21.50 -27.98 6.06
C GLY A 169 20.99 -29.05 7.02
N ALA A 170 19.69 -29.37 6.95
CA ALA A 170 19.03 -30.31 7.86
C ALA A 170 19.20 -31.79 7.49
N THR A 171 19.42 -32.12 6.22
CA THR A 171 19.42 -33.51 5.74
C THR A 171 20.57 -33.78 4.77
N ALA A 172 21.08 -35.01 4.75
CA ALA A 172 22.06 -35.46 3.76
C ALA A 172 21.42 -35.94 2.43
N GLY A 173 20.08 -36.02 2.38
CA GLY A 173 19.34 -36.66 1.30
C GLY A 173 18.96 -35.71 0.16
N GLN A 174 19.43 -36.01 -1.05
CA GLN A 174 19.09 -35.28 -2.29
C GLN A 174 17.58 -35.22 -2.54
N GLN A 175 16.85 -36.30 -2.24
CA GLN A 175 15.40 -36.39 -2.46
C GLN A 175 14.59 -35.41 -1.59
N GLY A 176 14.99 -35.20 -0.33
CA GLY A 176 14.31 -34.26 0.56
C GLY A 176 14.43 -32.82 0.09
N VAL A 177 15.63 -32.45 -0.38
CA VAL A 177 15.90 -31.11 -0.93
C VAL A 177 15.11 -30.88 -2.23
N LEU A 178 15.08 -31.85 -3.14
CA LEU A 178 14.33 -31.75 -4.39
C LEU A 178 12.82 -31.63 -4.14
N LEU A 179 12.27 -32.48 -3.28
CA LEU A 179 10.85 -32.46 -2.95
C LEU A 179 10.45 -31.11 -2.35
N ALA A 180 11.21 -30.63 -1.37
CA ALA A 180 10.95 -29.34 -0.73
C ALA A 180 11.13 -28.16 -1.70
N GLY A 181 12.18 -28.17 -2.52
CA GLY A 181 12.44 -27.10 -3.49
C GLY A 181 11.41 -27.04 -4.61
N LEU A 182 10.93 -28.18 -5.12
CA LEU A 182 9.86 -28.21 -6.12
C LEU A 182 8.50 -27.84 -5.52
N ALA A 183 8.20 -28.33 -4.31
CA ALA A 183 6.98 -27.95 -3.59
C ALA A 183 6.97 -26.45 -3.26
N GLY A 184 8.09 -25.90 -2.78
CA GLY A 184 8.27 -24.48 -2.50
C GLY A 184 8.15 -23.61 -3.74
N LEU A 185 8.74 -24.04 -4.86
CA LEU A 185 8.58 -23.39 -6.16
C LEU A 185 7.11 -23.31 -6.56
N LEU A 186 6.40 -24.44 -6.57
CA LEU A 186 5.00 -24.48 -7.01
C LEU A 186 4.09 -23.70 -6.06
N ALA A 187 4.24 -23.89 -4.76
CA ALA A 187 3.46 -23.18 -3.75
C ALA A 187 3.68 -21.66 -3.82
N GLY A 188 4.94 -21.24 -3.95
CA GLY A 188 5.30 -19.83 -4.09
C GLY A 188 4.79 -19.22 -5.39
N ALA A 189 4.96 -19.90 -6.52
CA ALA A 189 4.50 -19.42 -7.83
C ALA A 189 2.98 -19.28 -7.88
N LEU A 190 2.24 -20.26 -7.34
CA LEU A 190 0.78 -20.21 -7.24
C LEU A 190 0.32 -19.09 -6.30
N SER A 191 0.96 -18.94 -5.13
CA SER A 191 0.64 -17.86 -4.19
C SER A 191 0.87 -16.48 -4.80
N MET A 192 1.98 -16.29 -5.51
CA MET A 192 2.30 -15.02 -6.17
C MET A 192 1.33 -14.73 -7.33
N SER A 193 1.03 -15.75 -8.14
CA SER A 193 0.04 -15.65 -9.22
C SER A 193 -1.35 -15.24 -8.71
N LEU A 194 -1.83 -15.88 -7.65
CA LEU A 194 -3.13 -15.56 -7.04
C LEU A 194 -3.11 -14.17 -6.40
N GLY A 195 -2.04 -13.82 -5.70
CA GLY A 195 -1.86 -12.50 -5.10
C GLY A 195 -1.92 -11.37 -6.14
N GLU A 196 -1.22 -11.55 -7.26
CA GLU A 196 -1.22 -10.57 -8.35
C GLU A 196 -2.60 -10.46 -9.02
N TRP A 197 -3.25 -11.60 -9.30
CA TRP A 197 -4.60 -11.60 -9.87
C TRP A 197 -5.59 -10.84 -8.98
N ILE A 198 -5.59 -11.15 -7.68
CA ILE A 198 -6.49 -10.51 -6.70
C ILE A 198 -6.17 -9.01 -6.63
N SER A 199 -4.89 -8.63 -6.60
CA SER A 199 -4.50 -7.23 -6.51
C SER A 199 -4.96 -6.42 -7.73
N VAL A 200 -4.76 -6.94 -8.93
CA VAL A 200 -5.20 -6.27 -10.17
C VAL A 200 -6.72 -6.25 -10.24
N LYS A 201 -7.38 -7.38 -9.98
CA LYS A 201 -8.84 -7.47 -10.07
C LYS A 201 -9.55 -6.58 -9.05
N SER A 202 -9.07 -6.54 -7.81
CA SER A 202 -9.61 -5.65 -6.77
C SER A 202 -9.44 -4.18 -7.12
N SER A 203 -8.32 -3.80 -7.77
CA SER A 203 -8.11 -2.43 -8.23
C SER A 203 -9.06 -2.08 -9.37
N GLN A 204 -9.28 -3.01 -10.32
CA GLN A 204 -10.26 -2.84 -11.39
C GLN A 204 -11.69 -2.67 -10.85
N GLU A 205 -12.11 -3.54 -9.92
CA GLU A 205 -13.45 -3.47 -9.30
C GLU A 205 -13.65 -2.15 -8.56
N LEU A 206 -12.61 -1.66 -7.87
CA LEU A 206 -12.66 -0.34 -7.22
C LEU A 206 -12.85 0.78 -8.23
N TYR A 207 -12.07 0.78 -9.32
CA TYR A 207 -12.15 1.79 -10.37
C TYR A 207 -13.49 1.75 -11.11
N GLU A 208 -13.98 0.56 -11.46
CA GLU A 208 -15.30 0.37 -12.07
C GLU A 208 -16.41 0.95 -11.18
N ASN A 209 -16.35 0.71 -9.87
CA ASN A 209 -17.30 1.27 -8.92
C ASN A 209 -17.20 2.79 -8.81
N GLN A 210 -16.00 3.36 -8.78
CA GLN A 210 -15.82 4.82 -8.76
C GLN A 210 -16.33 5.49 -10.04
N MET A 211 -16.08 4.89 -11.21
CA MET A 211 -16.63 5.37 -12.47
C MET A 211 -18.16 5.32 -12.49
N GLN A 212 -18.79 4.30 -11.89
CA GLN A 212 -20.25 4.25 -11.80
C GLN A 212 -20.81 5.36 -10.90
N ILE A 213 -20.18 5.62 -9.75
CA ILE A 213 -20.57 6.70 -8.84
C ILE A 213 -20.44 8.06 -9.54
N GLU A 214 -19.32 8.31 -10.21
CA GLU A 214 -19.05 9.53 -10.97
C GLU A 214 -20.12 9.77 -12.06
N MET A 215 -20.53 8.71 -12.75
CA MET A 215 -21.61 8.81 -13.75
C MET A 215 -22.96 9.14 -13.10
N GLU A 216 -23.26 8.55 -11.93
CA GLU A 216 -24.47 8.85 -11.17
C GLU A 216 -24.47 10.31 -10.67
N GLU A 217 -23.33 10.82 -10.20
CA GLU A 217 -23.15 12.20 -9.75
C GLU A 217 -23.28 13.19 -10.92
N LEU A 218 -22.73 12.86 -12.08
CA LEU A 218 -22.90 13.64 -13.31
C LEU A 218 -24.37 13.70 -13.79
N GLU A 219 -25.16 12.65 -13.52
CA GLU A 219 -26.59 12.61 -13.84
C GLU A 219 -27.45 13.34 -12.81
N THR A 220 -27.14 13.21 -11.53
CA THR A 220 -27.97 13.70 -10.42
C THR A 220 -27.59 15.10 -9.94
N ASN A 221 -26.34 15.52 -10.13
CA ASN A 221 -25.78 16.79 -9.66
C ASN A 221 -24.76 17.43 -10.64
N PRO A 222 -25.12 17.69 -11.91
CA PRO A 222 -24.19 18.22 -12.91
C PRO A 222 -23.60 19.60 -12.56
N GLU A 223 -24.33 20.42 -11.80
CA GLU A 223 -23.81 21.72 -11.32
C GLU A 223 -22.71 21.56 -10.25
N GLY A 224 -22.70 20.43 -9.54
CA GLY A 224 -21.63 20.02 -8.63
C GLY A 224 -20.38 19.70 -9.43
N GLU A 225 -20.46 18.70 -10.31
CA GLU A 225 -19.32 18.22 -11.11
C GLU A 225 -18.65 19.33 -11.93
N MET A 226 -19.44 20.26 -12.48
CA MET A 226 -18.89 21.43 -13.18
C MET A 226 -18.01 22.29 -12.26
N LYS A 227 -18.41 22.49 -10.99
CA LYS A 227 -17.62 23.25 -10.02
C LYS A 227 -16.39 22.47 -9.59
N GLU A 228 -16.50 21.16 -9.42
CA GLU A 228 -15.39 20.31 -9.02
C GLU A 228 -14.31 20.30 -10.11
N LEU A 229 -14.71 20.14 -11.38
CA LEU A 229 -13.82 20.24 -12.53
C LEU A 229 -13.15 21.62 -12.65
N ALA A 230 -13.88 22.71 -12.42
CA ALA A 230 -13.31 24.06 -12.41
C ALA A 230 -12.28 24.22 -11.27
N LEU A 231 -12.55 23.68 -10.08
CA LEU A 231 -11.62 23.69 -8.96
C LEU A 231 -10.36 22.88 -9.25
N ILE A 232 -10.48 21.73 -9.92
CA ILE A 232 -9.33 20.92 -10.36
C ILE A 232 -8.45 21.73 -11.32
N TYR A 233 -9.03 22.43 -12.29
CA TYR A 233 -8.28 23.29 -13.20
C TYR A 233 -7.62 24.47 -12.51
N MET A 234 -8.31 25.13 -11.57
CA MET A 234 -7.72 26.18 -10.75
C MET A 234 -6.53 25.67 -9.93
N ALA A 235 -6.63 24.47 -9.35
CA ALA A 235 -5.53 23.85 -8.61
C ALA A 235 -4.30 23.55 -9.49
N LYS A 236 -4.48 23.42 -10.82
CA LYS A 236 -3.40 23.32 -11.80
C LYS A 236 -2.81 24.67 -12.22
N GLY A 237 -3.28 25.77 -11.65
CA GLY A 237 -2.79 27.13 -11.93
C GLY A 237 -3.55 27.85 -13.05
N ILE A 238 -4.71 27.34 -13.47
CA ILE A 238 -5.56 28.00 -14.47
C ILE A 238 -6.37 29.11 -13.80
N PRO A 239 -6.46 30.33 -14.38
CA PRO A 239 -7.33 31.39 -13.89
C PRO A 239 -8.79 30.95 -13.72
N GLU A 240 -9.47 31.45 -12.68
CA GLU A 240 -10.82 31.03 -12.31
C GLU A 240 -11.85 31.19 -13.44
N ASP A 241 -11.82 32.33 -14.14
CA ASP A 241 -12.69 32.64 -15.26
C ASP A 241 -12.50 31.63 -16.41
N GLN A 242 -11.24 31.29 -16.71
CA GLN A 242 -10.90 30.30 -17.72
C GLN A 242 -11.27 28.88 -17.29
N ALA A 243 -11.04 28.52 -16.02
CA ALA A 243 -11.38 27.21 -15.48
C ALA A 243 -12.90 26.96 -15.48
N GLN A 244 -13.70 27.95 -15.11
CA GLN A 244 -15.16 27.87 -15.16
C GLN A 244 -15.67 27.72 -16.60
N GLN A 245 -15.11 28.46 -17.55
CA GLN A 245 -15.47 28.32 -18.97
C GLN A 245 -15.13 26.93 -19.51
N MET A 246 -13.92 26.41 -19.23
CA MET A 246 -13.53 25.07 -19.66
C MET A 246 -14.41 23.98 -19.06
N ALA A 247 -14.73 24.07 -17.76
CA ALA A 247 -15.63 23.13 -17.12
C ALA A 247 -17.03 23.18 -17.76
N ALA A 248 -17.59 24.37 -17.98
CA ALA A 248 -18.88 24.54 -18.63
C ALA A 248 -18.91 23.96 -20.07
N ASP A 249 -17.82 24.14 -20.83
CA ASP A 249 -17.69 23.59 -22.18
C ASP A 249 -17.61 22.06 -22.17
N ILE A 250 -16.86 21.47 -21.25
CA ILE A 250 -16.72 20.01 -21.09
C ILE A 250 -18.07 19.38 -20.71
N MET A 251 -18.80 20.02 -19.80
CA MET A 251 -20.10 19.55 -19.30
C MET A 251 -21.21 19.55 -20.37
N LYS A 252 -21.02 20.17 -21.55
CA LYS A 252 -21.97 20.11 -22.67
C LYS A 252 -22.17 18.69 -23.21
N ASN A 253 -21.16 17.82 -23.08
CA ASN A 253 -21.24 16.42 -23.50
C ASN A 253 -20.94 15.53 -22.29
N LYS A 254 -21.98 14.87 -21.75
CA LYS A 254 -21.86 14.01 -20.57
C LYS A 254 -20.82 12.89 -20.74
N SER A 255 -20.75 12.25 -21.90
CA SER A 255 -19.77 11.19 -22.14
C SER A 255 -18.34 11.73 -22.07
N HIS A 256 -18.13 12.92 -22.65
CA HIS A 256 -16.83 13.57 -22.61
C HIS A 256 -16.49 14.11 -21.22
N ALA A 257 -17.47 14.68 -20.51
CA ALA A 257 -17.31 15.13 -19.13
C ALA A 257 -16.92 13.98 -18.21
N HIS A 258 -17.59 12.84 -18.33
CA HIS A 258 -17.27 11.63 -17.57
C HIS A 258 -15.84 11.15 -17.83
N GLU A 259 -15.41 11.07 -19.09
CA GLU A 259 -14.02 10.70 -19.43
C GLU A 259 -12.98 11.67 -18.82
N ILE A 260 -13.26 12.97 -18.83
CA ILE A 260 -12.39 13.97 -18.23
C ILE A 260 -12.38 13.85 -16.71
N LEU A 261 -13.53 13.72 -16.05
CA LEU A 261 -13.65 13.60 -14.60
C LEU A 261 -12.95 12.33 -14.09
N ILE A 262 -13.12 11.19 -14.75
CA ILE A 262 -12.38 9.95 -14.43
C ILE A 262 -10.87 10.18 -14.42
N LYS A 263 -10.36 10.95 -15.38
CA LYS A 263 -8.94 11.21 -15.51
C LYS A 263 -8.44 12.29 -14.54
N GLU A 264 -9.21 13.36 -14.38
CA GLU A 264 -8.77 14.56 -13.68
C GLU A 264 -9.08 14.54 -12.19
N GLU A 265 -10.21 13.95 -11.81
CA GLU A 265 -10.65 13.79 -10.43
C GLU A 265 -10.18 12.46 -9.83
N LEU A 266 -10.56 11.34 -10.47
CA LEU A 266 -10.25 10.02 -9.94
C LEU A 266 -8.79 9.61 -10.21
N GLY A 267 -8.12 10.29 -11.15
CA GLY A 267 -6.77 9.95 -11.57
C GLY A 267 -6.67 8.59 -12.26
N ILE A 268 -7.79 8.03 -12.71
CA ILE A 268 -7.85 6.71 -13.32
C ILE A 268 -7.47 6.84 -14.79
N ASN A 269 -6.47 6.06 -15.21
CA ASN A 269 -6.21 5.90 -16.64
C ASN A 269 -7.02 4.71 -17.17
N ALA A 270 -7.94 4.97 -18.10
CA ALA A 270 -8.73 3.93 -18.77
C ALA A 270 -7.87 2.85 -19.47
N GLU A 271 -6.61 3.15 -19.78
CA GLU A 271 -5.66 2.19 -20.33
C GLU A 271 -5.12 1.19 -19.29
N GLU A 272 -5.01 1.60 -18.01
CA GLU A 272 -4.61 0.71 -16.90
C GLU A 272 -5.71 -0.30 -16.57
N LEU A 273 -6.97 0.12 -16.70
CA LEU A 273 -8.15 -0.75 -16.58
C LEU A 273 -8.16 -1.89 -17.61
N LYS A 274 -7.54 -1.71 -18.78
CA LYS A 274 -7.44 -2.75 -19.81
C LYS A 274 -6.42 -3.85 -19.50
N GLY A 275 -5.58 -3.66 -18.48
CA GLY A 275 -4.61 -4.67 -18.07
C GLY A 275 -5.33 -5.98 -17.69
N SER A 276 -4.92 -7.10 -18.28
CA SER A 276 -5.54 -8.39 -17.93
C SER A 276 -5.00 -8.90 -16.60
N ALA A 277 -5.86 -9.01 -15.57
CA ALA A 277 -5.49 -9.62 -14.29
C ALA A 277 -4.94 -11.05 -14.47
N VAL A 278 -5.44 -11.77 -15.47
CA VAL A 278 -4.96 -13.12 -15.83
C VAL A 278 -3.55 -13.05 -16.40
N GLU A 279 -3.26 -12.08 -17.27
CA GLU A 279 -1.93 -11.89 -17.85
C GLU A 279 -0.90 -11.56 -16.76
N ALA A 280 -1.22 -10.65 -15.84
CA ALA A 280 -0.37 -10.31 -14.70
C ALA A 280 -0.08 -11.53 -13.80
N ALA A 281 -1.10 -12.35 -13.55
CA ALA A 281 -0.99 -13.58 -12.76
C ALA A 281 -0.07 -14.61 -13.44
N VAL A 282 -0.24 -14.84 -14.75
CA VAL A 282 0.56 -15.78 -15.53
C VAL A 282 2.02 -15.35 -15.59
N TYR A 283 2.31 -14.07 -15.84
CA TYR A 283 3.68 -13.57 -15.83
C TYR A 283 4.32 -13.73 -14.44
N SER A 284 3.60 -13.38 -13.38
CA SER A 284 4.09 -13.54 -12.01
C SER A 284 4.43 -14.99 -11.68
N PHE A 285 3.56 -15.94 -12.07
CA PHE A 285 3.82 -17.36 -11.93
C PHE A 285 5.12 -17.78 -12.64
N ILE A 286 5.25 -17.42 -13.92
CA ILE A 286 6.38 -17.84 -14.75
C ILE A 286 7.69 -17.26 -14.23
N LEU A 287 7.71 -15.96 -13.91
CA LEU A 287 8.91 -15.26 -13.46
C LEU A 287 9.36 -15.78 -12.10
N PHE A 288 8.43 -15.98 -11.17
CA PHE A 288 8.73 -16.64 -9.89
C PHE A 288 9.31 -18.04 -10.12
N ALA A 289 8.69 -18.86 -10.98
CA ALA A 289 9.15 -20.21 -11.26
C ALA A 289 10.56 -20.23 -11.88
N ILE A 290 10.86 -19.30 -12.81
CA ILE A 290 12.19 -19.14 -13.41
C ILE A 290 13.23 -18.78 -12.35
N GLY A 291 12.92 -17.90 -11.40
CA GLY A 291 13.81 -17.61 -10.30
C GLY A 291 14.01 -18.81 -9.37
N ALA A 292 12.90 -19.42 -8.96
CA ALA A 292 12.87 -20.49 -7.98
C ALA A 292 13.49 -21.81 -8.46
N ILE A 293 13.54 -22.07 -9.76
CA ILE A 293 14.13 -23.31 -10.30
C ILE A 293 15.66 -23.31 -10.24
N ILE A 294 16.30 -22.14 -10.32
CA ILE A 294 17.76 -21.97 -10.32
C ILE A 294 18.44 -22.70 -9.13
N PRO A 295 18.03 -22.51 -7.86
CA PRO A 295 18.66 -23.18 -6.73
C PRO A 295 18.36 -24.69 -6.68
N VAL A 296 17.28 -25.15 -7.33
CA VAL A 296 16.84 -26.55 -7.33
C VAL A 296 17.57 -27.37 -8.41
N LEU A 297 17.83 -26.77 -9.58
CA LEU A 297 18.43 -27.47 -10.74
C LEU A 297 19.67 -28.30 -10.40
N PRO A 298 20.65 -27.82 -9.62
CA PRO A 298 21.85 -28.60 -9.32
C PRO A 298 21.59 -29.88 -8.53
N PHE A 299 20.53 -29.90 -7.71
CA PHE A 299 20.13 -31.07 -6.95
C PHE A 299 19.46 -32.14 -7.81
N ILE A 300 19.09 -31.86 -9.08
CA ILE A 300 18.59 -32.87 -10.01
C ILE A 300 19.75 -33.74 -10.50
N PHE A 301 20.90 -33.13 -10.76
CA PHE A 301 22.04 -33.80 -11.41
C PHE A 301 23.13 -34.24 -10.43
N THR A 302 23.20 -33.62 -9.25
CA THR A 302 24.28 -33.84 -8.28
C THR A 302 23.74 -33.97 -6.87
N SER A 303 24.56 -34.48 -5.95
CA SER A 303 24.17 -34.71 -4.56
C SER A 303 25.23 -34.22 -3.56
N GLY A 304 24.84 -34.16 -2.28
CA GLY A 304 25.71 -33.76 -1.17
C GLY A 304 26.25 -32.33 -1.30
N MET A 305 27.43 -32.09 -0.71
CA MET A 305 28.04 -30.75 -0.65
C MET A 305 28.35 -30.18 -2.05
N LYS A 306 28.60 -31.05 -3.05
CA LYS A 306 28.80 -30.62 -4.43
C LYS A 306 27.54 -29.93 -4.99
N ALA A 307 26.35 -30.48 -4.76
CA ALA A 307 25.09 -29.88 -5.19
C ALA A 307 24.84 -28.53 -4.51
N VAL A 308 25.13 -28.44 -3.22
CA VAL A 308 25.03 -27.19 -2.44
C VAL A 308 25.92 -26.12 -3.05
N LEU A 309 27.20 -26.41 -3.30
CA LEU A 309 28.13 -25.43 -3.88
C LEU A 309 27.69 -24.95 -5.27
N ILE A 310 27.25 -25.87 -6.15
CA ILE A 310 26.77 -25.50 -7.48
C ILE A 310 25.49 -24.65 -7.37
N SER A 311 24.57 -25.00 -6.46
CA SER A 311 23.34 -24.22 -6.18
C SER A 311 23.63 -22.82 -5.67
N VAL A 312 24.57 -22.67 -4.74
CA VAL A 312 25.01 -21.36 -4.22
C VAL A 312 25.61 -20.51 -5.35
N LEU A 313 26.49 -21.09 -6.17
CA LEU A 313 27.11 -20.36 -7.29
C LEU A 313 26.08 -19.96 -8.35
N ALA A 314 25.21 -20.88 -8.76
CA ALA A 314 24.15 -20.60 -9.73
C ALA A 314 23.20 -19.52 -9.22
N SER A 315 22.82 -19.58 -7.94
CA SER A 315 21.94 -18.59 -7.31
C SER A 315 22.63 -17.24 -7.16
N ALA A 316 23.92 -17.19 -6.80
CA ALA A 316 24.67 -15.95 -6.76
C ALA A 316 24.76 -15.28 -8.15
N VAL A 317 24.99 -16.04 -9.20
CA VAL A 317 24.96 -15.52 -10.58
C VAL A 317 23.55 -15.01 -10.93
N GLY A 318 22.51 -15.78 -10.63
CA GLY A 318 21.12 -15.37 -10.84
C GLY A 318 20.77 -14.08 -10.12
N LEU A 319 21.12 -13.95 -8.84
CA LEU A 319 20.88 -12.76 -8.02
C LEU A 319 21.65 -11.56 -8.57
N PHE A 320 22.89 -11.74 -9.02
CA PHE A 320 23.66 -10.67 -9.64
C PHE A 320 23.01 -10.19 -10.93
N LEU A 321 22.58 -11.10 -11.81
CA LEU A 321 21.93 -10.77 -13.08
C LEU A 321 20.60 -10.05 -12.87
N ILE A 322 19.79 -10.51 -11.92
CA ILE A 322 18.54 -9.85 -11.53
C ILE A 322 18.83 -8.47 -10.95
N GLY A 323 19.77 -8.37 -10.00
CA GLY A 323 20.18 -7.09 -9.40
C GLY A 323 20.77 -6.11 -10.41
N ALA A 324 21.48 -6.61 -11.42
CA ALA A 324 21.96 -5.84 -12.57
C ALA A 324 20.79 -5.36 -13.44
N ALA A 325 19.81 -6.22 -13.75
CA ALA A 325 18.63 -5.84 -14.52
C ALA A 325 17.82 -4.73 -13.83
N ILE A 326 17.76 -4.70 -12.49
CA ILE A 326 17.11 -3.60 -11.73
C ILE A 326 17.75 -2.23 -12.03
N THR A 327 19.05 -2.19 -12.38
CA THR A 327 19.74 -0.92 -12.66
C THR A 327 19.28 -0.23 -13.93
N LEU A 328 18.76 -1.00 -14.89
CA LEU A 328 18.12 -0.46 -16.09
C LEU A 328 16.94 0.47 -15.74
N PHE A 329 16.33 0.31 -14.57
CA PHE A 329 15.17 1.09 -14.10
C PHE A 329 15.50 2.11 -13.01
N THR A 330 16.64 1.96 -12.34
CA THR A 330 17.00 2.78 -11.18
C THR A 330 18.15 3.74 -11.45
N GLY A 331 18.85 3.60 -12.58
CA GLY A 331 20.00 4.43 -12.95
C GLY A 331 21.20 4.28 -12.01
N LYS A 332 21.20 3.29 -11.12
CA LYS A 332 22.29 3.01 -10.18
C LYS A 332 23.38 2.17 -10.84
N ASN A 333 24.56 2.11 -10.23
CA ASN A 333 25.66 1.28 -10.72
C ASN A 333 25.29 -0.23 -10.70
N VAL A 334 25.46 -0.90 -11.84
CA VAL A 334 25.23 -2.35 -12.05
C VAL A 334 25.89 -3.19 -10.97
N TRP A 335 27.18 -2.93 -10.71
CA TRP A 335 27.97 -3.69 -9.73
C TRP A 335 27.43 -3.52 -8.32
N TYR A 336 27.04 -2.30 -7.94
CA TYR A 336 26.50 -2.03 -6.62
C TYR A 336 25.17 -2.77 -6.40
N SER A 337 24.24 -2.69 -7.36
CA SER A 337 22.93 -3.34 -7.24
C SER A 337 23.04 -4.87 -7.29
N GLY A 338 23.85 -5.40 -8.22
CA GLY A 338 24.10 -6.83 -8.34
C GLY A 338 24.76 -7.42 -7.09
N LEU A 339 25.87 -6.82 -6.62
CA LEU A 339 26.55 -7.29 -5.41
C LEU A 339 25.68 -7.20 -4.16
N ARG A 340 24.90 -6.13 -4.02
CA ARG A 340 23.94 -5.99 -2.92
C ARG A 340 22.94 -7.16 -2.90
N GLN A 341 22.43 -7.56 -4.07
CA GLN A 341 21.46 -8.66 -4.16
C GLN A 341 22.10 -10.01 -3.81
N VAL A 342 23.31 -10.25 -4.30
CA VAL A 342 24.08 -11.45 -3.95
C VAL A 342 24.35 -11.50 -2.44
N MET A 343 24.77 -10.39 -1.84
CA MET A 343 25.07 -10.31 -0.41
C MET A 343 23.85 -10.66 0.45
N PHE A 344 22.68 -10.07 0.16
CA PHE A 344 21.46 -10.37 0.91
C PHE A 344 20.98 -11.82 0.69
N GLY A 345 21.04 -12.32 -0.55
CA GLY A 345 20.63 -13.69 -0.85
C GLY A 345 21.56 -14.74 -0.21
N LEU A 346 22.87 -14.52 -0.24
CA LEU A 346 23.83 -15.40 0.44
C LEU A 346 23.70 -15.33 1.96
N ALA A 347 23.44 -14.16 2.53
CA ALA A 347 23.19 -14.01 3.96
C ALA A 347 21.93 -14.80 4.39
N ALA A 348 20.82 -14.64 3.65
CA ALA A 348 19.59 -15.39 3.91
C ALA A 348 19.82 -16.91 3.83
N ALA A 349 20.49 -17.38 2.78
CA ALA A 349 20.85 -18.78 2.61
C ALA A 349 21.76 -19.33 3.70
N ALA A 350 22.76 -18.55 4.14
CA ALA A 350 23.66 -18.96 5.22
C ALA A 350 22.89 -19.10 6.54
N ILE A 351 21.97 -18.18 6.83
CA ILE A 351 21.09 -18.23 8.00
C ILE A 351 20.20 -19.48 7.94
N THR A 352 19.50 -19.71 6.83
CA THR A 352 18.60 -20.87 6.73
C THR A 352 19.35 -22.19 6.74
N PHE A 353 20.50 -22.29 6.07
CA PHE A 353 21.37 -23.47 6.14
C PHE A 353 21.83 -23.75 7.58
N GLY A 354 22.25 -22.71 8.31
CA GLY A 354 22.65 -22.82 9.71
C GLY A 354 21.51 -23.30 10.60
N ILE A 355 20.31 -22.72 10.45
CA ILE A 355 19.09 -23.16 11.17
C ILE A 355 18.75 -24.61 10.82
N GLY A 356 18.79 -24.96 9.54
CA GLY A 356 18.58 -26.33 9.06
C GLY A 356 19.51 -27.31 9.74
N LYS A 357 20.81 -26.98 9.80
CA LYS A 357 21.82 -27.82 10.47
C LYS A 357 21.53 -28.00 11.96
N LEU A 358 21.11 -26.94 12.67
CA LEU A 358 20.75 -27.04 14.09
C LEU A 358 19.52 -27.94 14.30
N ILE A 359 18.49 -27.79 13.48
CA ILE A 359 17.25 -28.57 13.57
C ILE A 359 17.52 -30.04 13.22
N GLY A 360 18.26 -30.30 12.14
CA GLY A 360 18.60 -31.65 11.70
C GLY A 360 19.38 -32.45 12.75
N VAL A 361 20.27 -31.79 13.49
CA VAL A 361 21.00 -32.40 14.62
C VAL A 361 20.05 -32.79 15.77
N SER A 362 19.02 -31.99 16.05
CA SER A 362 18.06 -32.25 17.14
C SER A 362 16.96 -33.27 16.81
N ILE A 363 16.69 -33.54 15.53
CA ILE A 363 15.67 -34.51 15.09
C ILE A 363 16.29 -35.90 14.85
N ALA A 364 17.57 -35.97 14.48
CA ALA A 364 18.28 -37.21 14.17
C ALA A 364 19.14 -37.77 15.32
N GLY A 365 19.38 -36.98 16.37
CA GLY A 365 20.01 -37.41 17.64
C GLY A 365 18.96 -37.62 18.71
#